data_AF-A0A6B3KTA2-F1
#
_entry.id   AF-A0A6B3KTA2-F1
#
_cell.length_a   1.000
_cell.length_b   1.000
_cell.length_c   1.000
_cell.angle_alpha   90.00
_cell.angle_beta   90.00
_cell.angle_gamma   90.00
#
_symmetry.space_group_name_H-M   'P 1'
#
loop_
_entity.id
_entity.type
_entity.pdbx_description
1 polymer ?
#
loop_
_entity_poly.entity_id
_entity_poly.type
_entity_poly.pdbx_seq_one_letter_code
_entity_poly.pdbx_strand_id
1 'polypeptide(L)'
;AENFNQQMSLSLEGIGAQLQKQDDMVVIREVIPGGPAAVDGTLKPGDRIVGVGQAKNGAIEDVIGWRIDDVVAKIRGSKDT
;
A
#
# COMPACT_ATOMS: atom_id res chain seq x y z
N ALA A 1 -28.32 -0.14 -7.20
CA ALA A 1 -27.38 0.33 -8.23
C ALA A 1 -25.97 0.32 -7.65
N GLU A 2 -25.41 -0.87 -7.41
CA GLU A 2 -24.19 -1.05 -6.57
C GLU A 2 -23.16 -2.03 -7.16
N ASN A 3 -23.37 -2.53 -8.39
CA ASN A 3 -22.60 -3.65 -8.96
C ASN A 3 -21.61 -3.27 -10.08
N PHE A 4 -21.31 -1.98 -10.29
CA PHE A 4 -20.38 -1.57 -11.36
C PHE A 4 -18.94 -1.35 -10.86
N ASN A 5 -18.71 -1.33 -9.55
CA ASN A 5 -17.37 -1.06 -8.99
C ASN A 5 -16.43 -2.29 -9.04
N GLN A 6 -16.96 -3.50 -9.24
CA GLN A 6 -16.20 -4.74 -9.11
C GLN A 6 -15.54 -5.26 -10.40
N GLN A 7 -15.85 -4.68 -11.57
CA GLN A 7 -15.48 -5.29 -12.87
C GLN A 7 -14.23 -4.68 -13.54
N MET A 8 -13.49 -3.81 -12.85
CA MET A 8 -12.18 -3.33 -13.30
C MET A 8 -11.07 -3.75 -12.33
N SER A 9 -11.18 -4.96 -11.80
CA SER A 9 -10.08 -5.72 -11.19
C SER A 9 -9.02 -6.06 -12.25
N LEU A 10 -8.41 -5.03 -12.86
CA LEU A 10 -7.00 -5.16 -13.20
C LEU A 10 -6.34 -5.45 -11.87
N SER A 11 -5.89 -6.69 -11.72
CA SER A 11 -5.17 -7.22 -10.58
C SER A 11 -3.88 -6.42 -10.37
N LEU A 12 -4.00 -5.18 -9.91
CA LEU A 12 -2.88 -4.38 -9.47
C LEU A 12 -2.54 -4.91 -8.10
N GLU A 13 -1.70 -5.93 -8.07
CA GLU A 13 -1.18 -6.55 -6.86
C GLU A 13 -0.50 -5.47 -5.99
N GLY A 14 -1.12 -5.13 -4.86
CA GLY A 14 -0.64 -4.11 -3.91
C GLY A 14 -1.45 -2.81 -3.87
N ILE A 15 -0.92 -1.80 -3.17
CA ILE A 15 -1.65 -0.55 -2.90
C ILE A 15 -1.59 0.49 -4.04
N GLY A 16 -0.76 0.29 -5.07
CA GLY A 16 -0.64 1.25 -6.18
C GLY A 16 0.03 2.58 -5.77
N ALA A 17 1.18 2.50 -5.09
CA ALA A 17 1.98 3.66 -4.70
C ALA A 17 3.48 3.40 -4.92
N GLN A 18 4.22 4.47 -5.23
CA GLN A 18 5.67 4.49 -5.25
C GLN A 18 6.19 4.81 -3.85
N LEU A 19 6.98 3.90 -3.30
CA LEU A 19 7.57 4.03 -1.97
C LEU A 19 9.06 4.35 -2.08
N GLN A 20 9.57 5.13 -1.14
CA GLN A 20 10.98 5.49 -1.05
C GLN A 20 11.44 5.36 0.41
N LYS A 21 12.69 4.92 0.64
CA LYS A 21 13.27 4.91 1.98
C LYS A 21 13.84 6.30 2.29
N GLN A 22 13.49 6.88 3.43
CA GLN A 22 14.04 8.13 3.92
C GLN A 22 14.25 8.04 5.44
N ASP A 23 15.49 8.26 5.90
CA ASP A 23 15.85 8.32 7.32
C ASP A 23 15.24 7.17 8.14
N ASP A 24 15.43 5.96 7.64
CA ASP A 24 14.95 4.70 8.24
C ASP A 24 13.43 4.42 8.19
N MET A 25 12.66 5.33 7.61
CA MET A 25 11.23 5.17 7.37
C MET A 25 10.94 4.96 5.89
N VAL A 26 9.80 4.33 5.58
CA VAL A 26 9.30 4.24 4.20
C VAL A 26 8.31 5.37 3.98
N VAL A 27 8.50 6.16 2.94
CA VAL A 27 7.65 7.30 2.59
C VAL A 27 6.99 7.10 1.25
N ILE A 28 5.77 7.60 1.09
CA ILE A 28 5.06 7.59 -0.19
C ILE A 28 5.63 8.73 -1.03
N ARG A 29 6.36 8.39 -2.09
CA ARG A 29 6.89 9.38 -3.04
C ARG A 29 5.80 9.86 -3.99
N GLU A 30 5.00 8.93 -4.49
CA GLU A 30 3.94 9.21 -5.45
C GLU A 30 2.85 8.15 -5.35
N VAL A 31 1.60 8.54 -5.58
CA VAL A 31 0.48 7.60 -5.64
C VAL A 31 0.12 7.40 -7.11
N ILE A 32 -0.03 6.15 -7.54
CA ILE A 32 -0.33 5.84 -8.94
C ILE A 32 -1.77 6.27 -9.25
N PRO A 33 -1.99 7.19 -10.21
CA PRO A 33 -3.34 7.64 -10.55
C PRO A 33 -4.15 6.46 -11.10
N GLY A 34 -5.34 6.24 -10.54
CA GLY A 34 -6.20 5.10 -10.87
C GLY A 34 -5.87 3.79 -10.13
N GLY A 35 -4.82 3.76 -9.28
CA GLY A 35 -4.55 2.65 -8.37
C GLY A 35 -5.44 2.66 -7.13
N PRO A 36 -5.48 1.57 -6.34
CA PRO A 36 -6.35 1.45 -5.17
C PRO A 36 -6.07 2.52 -4.11
N ALA A 37 -4.80 2.91 -3.88
CA ALA A 37 -4.47 4.03 -2.99
C ALA A 37 -5.01 5.38 -3.48
N ALA A 38 -5.06 5.62 -4.80
CA ALA A 38 -5.63 6.84 -5.37
C ALA A 38 -7.16 6.84 -5.30
N VAL A 39 -7.79 5.68 -5.49
CA VAL A 39 -9.25 5.52 -5.42
C VAL A 39 -9.75 5.67 -3.99
N ASP A 40 -9.04 5.10 -3.02
CA ASP A 40 -9.34 5.24 -1.59
C ASP A 40 -9.06 6.67 -1.09
N GLY A 41 -8.04 7.34 -1.65
CA GLY A 41 -7.76 8.76 -1.44
C GLY A 41 -7.22 9.11 -0.05
N THR A 42 -7.03 8.12 0.82
CA THR A 42 -6.46 8.30 2.16
C THR A 42 -4.95 8.50 2.13
N LEU A 43 -4.25 7.93 1.14
CA LEU A 43 -2.81 7.99 1.00
C LEU A 43 -2.38 9.14 0.09
N LYS A 44 -1.39 9.92 0.52
CA LYS A 44 -0.86 11.06 -0.24
C LYS A 44 0.66 11.02 -0.36
N PRO A 45 1.23 11.62 -1.41
CA PRO A 45 2.67 11.80 -1.49
C PRO A 45 3.17 12.66 -0.32
N GLY A 46 4.20 12.17 0.38
CA GLY A 46 4.74 12.73 1.61
C GLY A 46 4.34 11.97 2.88
N ASP A 47 3.36 11.07 2.81
CA ASP A 47 2.99 10.22 3.95
C ASP A 47 4.10 9.24 4.33
N ARG A 48 4.14 8.91 5.63
CA ARG A 48 5.14 8.00 6.21
C ARG A 48 4.46 6.72 6.63
N ILE A 49 5.02 5.60 6.19
CA ILE A 49 4.58 4.26 6.53
C ILE A 49 5.35 3.83 7.77
N VAL A 50 4.65 3.82 8.91
CA VAL A 50 5.18 3.37 10.20
C VAL A 50 4.79 1.93 10.52
N GLY A 51 3.73 1.42 9.90
CA GLY A 51 3.28 0.05 10.09
C GLY A 51 2.46 -0.48 8.92
N VAL A 52 2.41 -1.80 8.80
CA VAL A 52 1.65 -2.51 7.75
C VAL A 52 0.70 -3.50 8.40
N GLY A 53 -0.58 -3.44 8.02
CA GLY A 53 -1.59 -4.44 8.40
C GLY A 53 -1.88 -5.37 7.22
N GLN A 54 -1.91 -6.68 7.45
CA GLN A 54 -2.21 -7.68 6.42
C GLN A 54 -3.71 -7.92 6.21
N ALA A 55 -4.57 -7.33 7.05
CA ALA A 55 -6.02 -7.43 6.95
C ALA A 55 -6.68 -6.19 7.55
N LYS A 56 -7.95 -5.95 7.21
CA LYS A 56 -8.76 -4.82 7.72
C LYS A 56 -8.80 -4.74 9.26
N ASN A 57 -8.65 -5.88 9.94
CA ASN A 57 -8.58 -6.01 11.38
C ASN A 57 -7.31 -6.74 11.86
N GLY A 58 -6.29 -6.80 11.00
CA GLY A 58 -5.01 -7.40 11.36
C GLY A 58 -4.25 -6.55 12.38
N ALA A 59 -3.36 -7.18 13.14
CA ALA A 59 -2.39 -6.43 13.92
C ALA A 59 -1.53 -5.58 12.96
N ILE A 60 -1.33 -4.31 13.33
CA ILE A 60 -0.38 -3.46 12.62
C ILE A 60 1.01 -3.86 13.06
N GLU A 61 1.82 -4.32 12.11
CA GLU A 61 3.22 -4.63 12.36
C GLU A 61 4.06 -3.37 12.11
N ASP A 62 4.86 -2.99 13.11
CA ASP A 62 5.80 -1.88 12.98
C ASP A 62 6.90 -2.26 11.99
N VAL A 63 7.13 -1.38 11.01
CA VAL A 63 8.12 -1.59 9.95
C VAL A 63 9.23 -0.54 9.97
N ILE A 64 9.39 0.18 11.08
CA ILE A 64 10.42 1.20 11.20
C ILE A 64 11.79 0.50 11.24
N GLY A 65 12.71 0.93 10.38
CA GLY A 65 14.03 0.33 10.23
C GLY A 65 14.10 -0.96 9.43
N TRP A 66 12.97 -1.39 8.88
CA TRP A 66 12.95 -2.52 7.97
C TRP A 66 13.56 -2.16 6.62
N ARG A 67 13.95 -3.20 5.88
CA ARG A 67 14.31 -3.01 4.47
C ARG A 67 13.05 -2.66 3.70
N ILE A 68 13.17 -1.68 2.82
CA ILE A 68 12.05 -1.26 1.96
C ILE A 68 11.47 -2.43 1.17
N ASP A 69 12.30 -3.41 0.79
CA ASP A 69 11.87 -4.61 0.08
C ASP A 69 10.90 -5.47 0.91
N ASP A 70 11.21 -5.75 2.17
CA ASP A 70 10.30 -6.47 3.09
C ASP A 70 8.97 -5.72 3.31
N VAL A 71 9.03 -4.39 3.45
CA VAL A 71 7.84 -3.55 3.61
C VAL A 71 6.99 -3.59 2.33
N VAL A 72 7.62 -3.46 1.17
CA VAL A 72 6.96 -3.56 -0.14
C VAL A 72 6.35 -4.94 -0.33
N ALA A 73 7.04 -6.02 0.07
CA ALA A 73 6.51 -7.38 -0.01
C ALA A 73 5.24 -7.53 0.84
N LYS A 74 5.24 -7.01 2.07
CA LYS A 74 4.04 -6.99 2.93
C LYS A 74 2.91 -6.16 2.35
N ILE A 75 3.20 -5.01 1.76
CA ILE A 75 2.20 -4.09 1.17
C ILE A 75 1.61 -4.64 -0.13
N ARG A 76 2.42 -5.32 -0.95
CA ARG A 76 1.96 -5.97 -2.19
C ARG A 76 1.07 -7.18 -1.90
N GLY A 77 1.21 -7.78 -0.72
CA GLY A 77 0.50 -8.98 -0.31
C GLY A 77 1.17 -10.24 -0.86
N SER A 78 0.86 -11.38 -0.26
CA SER A 78 1.23 -12.68 -0.80
C SER A 78 0.58 -12.84 -2.17
N LYS A 79 1.34 -13.23 -3.18
CA LYS A 79 0.76 -13.82 -4.39
C LYS A 79 -0.16 -14.96 -3.91
N ASP A 80 -1.47 -14.84 -4.18
CA ASP A 80 -2.49 -15.87 -3.92
C ASP A 80 -3.16 -15.90 -2.53
N THR A 81 -3.42 -14.77 -1.85
CA THR A 81 -4.41 -14.75 -0.75
C THR A 81 -5.17 -13.44 -0.60
#